data_AF-A0A822ENK8-F1
#
_entry.id   AF-A0A822ENK8-F1
#
_cell.length_a   1.000
_cell.length_b   1.000
_cell.length_c   1.000
_cell.angle_alpha   90.00
_cell.angle_beta   90.00
_cell.angle_gamma   90.00
#
_symmetry.space_group_name_H-M   'P 1'
#
loop_
_entity.id
_entity.type
_entity.pdbx_description
1 polymer ?
#
loop_
_entity_poly.entity_id
_entity_poly.type
_entity_poly.pdbx_seq_one_letter_code
_entity_poly.pdbx_strand_id
1 'polypeptide(L)'
;VIATRGSYESIVAVIVLTMLYNAKQSNERTWLTGILLALATHFKIYPIIYSLALYFYIDHNSSLYLTFRRFQLVMSFILTTIILNVIFYYYYGYNYLHETYLYHIIRRDARHNFSPYFYLTYLSPKSYLLSLITFIPQIFNTLILS
;
A
#
# COMPACT_ATOMS: atom_id res chain seq x y z
N VAL A 1 23.55 2.36 3.85
CA VAL A 1 23.79 0.90 4.03
C VAL A 1 22.53 0.04 3.89
N ILE A 2 21.32 0.61 3.78
CA ILE A 2 20.09 -0.19 3.59
C ILE A 2 19.93 -0.65 2.13
N ALA A 3 20.32 0.17 1.15
CA ALA A 3 20.19 -0.15 -0.28
C ALA A 3 21.11 -1.29 -0.76
N THR A 4 22.26 -1.53 -0.13
CA THR A 4 23.22 -2.58 -0.53
C THR A 4 22.86 -3.98 -0.02
N ARG A 5 21.80 -4.14 0.78
CA ARG A 5 21.35 -5.44 1.32
C ARG A 5 20.28 -6.13 0.45
N GLY A 6 20.00 -5.65 -0.76
CA GLY A 6 18.99 -6.26 -1.63
C GLY A 6 17.56 -6.05 -1.13
N SER A 7 17.22 -4.81 -0.77
CA SER A 7 15.82 -4.46 -0.45
C SER A 7 15.02 -4.39 -1.75
N TYR A 8 13.88 -5.09 -1.80
CA TYR A 8 12.92 -5.05 -2.91
C TYR A 8 12.22 -3.67 -3.05
N GLU A 9 12.57 -2.69 -2.21
CA GLU A 9 12.10 -1.31 -2.30
C GLU A 9 12.43 -0.62 -3.61
N SER A 10 13.61 -0.88 -4.19
CA SER A 10 13.98 -0.32 -5.49
C SER A 10 13.07 -0.85 -6.60
N ILE A 11 12.73 -2.13 -6.58
CA ILE A 11 11.81 -2.76 -7.53
C ILE A 11 10.42 -2.15 -7.39
N VAL A 12 9.90 -2.04 -6.16
CA VAL A 12 8.60 -1.39 -5.90
C VAL A 12 8.60 0.06 -6.39
N ALA A 13 9.66 0.81 -6.13
CA ALA A 13 9.78 2.19 -6.58
C ALA A 13 9.76 2.30 -8.11
N VAL A 14 10.49 1.43 -8.82
CA VAL A 14 10.47 1.39 -10.28
C VAL A 14 9.08 1.06 -10.81
N ILE A 15 8.36 0.09 -10.21
CA ILE A 15 6.99 -0.26 -10.63
C ILE A 15 6.04 0.93 -10.41
N VAL A 16 6.10 1.59 -9.25
CA VAL A 16 5.27 2.75 -8.93
C VAL A 16 5.57 3.92 -9.87
N LEU A 17 6.84 4.22 -10.14
CA LEU A 17 7.22 5.27 -11.09
C LEU A 17 6.75 4.94 -12.51
N THR A 18 6.87 3.67 -12.93
CA THR A 18 6.38 3.20 -14.23
C THR A 18 4.86 3.31 -14.32
N MET A 19 4.13 2.98 -13.26
CA MET A 19 2.68 3.14 -13.16
C MET A 19 2.27 4.61 -13.30
N LEU A 20 2.91 5.52 -12.56
CA LEU A 20 2.65 6.96 -12.63
C LEU A 20 3.01 7.54 -14.00
N TYR A 21 4.12 7.08 -14.58
CA TYR A 21 4.50 7.47 -15.94
C TYR A 21 3.45 7.04 -16.97
N ASN A 22 2.95 5.80 -16.90
CA ASN A 22 1.88 5.34 -17.79
C ASN A 22 0.58 6.12 -17.59
N ALA A 23 0.21 6.39 -16.34
CA ALA A 23 -0.97 7.22 -16.02
C ALA A 23 -0.85 8.62 -16.64
N LYS A 24 0.34 9.23 -16.61
CA LYS A 24 0.60 10.57 -17.15
C LYS A 24 0.73 10.59 -18.68
N GLN A 25 1.41 9.61 -19.27
CA GLN A 25 1.79 9.61 -20.68
C GLN A 25 0.63 9.26 -21.61
N SER A 26 -0.38 8.51 -21.16
CA SER A 26 -1.47 8.08 -22.05
C SER A 26 -2.78 7.82 -21.31
N ASN A 27 -3.82 8.57 -21.71
CA ASN A 27 -5.21 8.35 -21.32
C ASN A 27 -5.80 7.01 -21.84
N GLU A 28 -5.02 6.23 -22.62
CA GLU A 28 -5.49 5.04 -23.33
C GLU A 28 -5.08 3.70 -22.70
N ARG A 29 -4.07 3.67 -21.81
CA ARG A 29 -3.56 2.42 -21.23
C ARG A 29 -3.87 2.27 -19.75
N THR A 30 -5.08 2.65 -19.36
CA THR A 30 -5.56 2.55 -17.96
C THR A 30 -5.53 1.13 -17.41
N TRP A 31 -5.68 0.13 -18.29
CA TRP A 31 -5.54 -1.28 -17.94
C TRP A 31 -4.11 -1.66 -17.50
N LEU A 32 -3.06 -1.11 -18.15
CA LEU A 32 -1.67 -1.33 -17.72
C LEU A 32 -1.42 -0.68 -16.36
N THR A 33 -1.97 0.52 -16.14
CA THR A 33 -1.86 1.21 -14.86
C THR A 33 -2.45 0.36 -13.73
N GLY A 34 -3.59 -0.29 -13.95
CA GLY A 34 -4.17 -1.22 -12.98
C GLY A 34 -3.33 -2.48 -12.73
N ILE A 35 -2.72 -3.06 -13.78
CA ILE A 35 -1.79 -4.20 -13.64
C ILE A 35 -0.55 -3.82 -12.84
N LEU A 36 0.07 -2.67 -13.16
CA LEU A 36 1.27 -2.20 -12.46
C LEU A 36 0.97 -1.85 -11.00
N LEU A 37 -0.21 -1.27 -10.73
CA LEU A 37 -0.69 -1.04 -9.37
C LEU A 37 -0.82 -2.37 -8.62
N ALA A 38 -1.44 -3.39 -9.22
CA ALA A 38 -1.60 -4.72 -8.61
C ALA A 38 -0.25 -5.37 -8.31
N LEU A 39 0.69 -5.32 -9.26
CA LEU A 39 2.07 -5.79 -9.07
C LEU A 39 2.75 -5.07 -7.90
N ALA A 40 2.70 -3.73 -7.87
CA ALA A 40 3.28 -2.96 -6.77
C ALA A 40 2.66 -3.35 -5.42
N THR A 41 1.33 -3.51 -5.37
CA THR A 41 0.61 -3.93 -4.15
C THR A 41 0.92 -5.35 -3.70
N HIS A 42 1.28 -6.23 -4.63
CA HIS A 42 1.66 -7.60 -4.32
C HIS A 42 3.04 -7.67 -3.66
N PHE A 43 3.99 -6.81 -4.05
CA PHE A 43 5.30 -6.72 -3.42
C PHE A 43 5.29 -6.01 -2.06
N LYS A 44 4.46 -4.97 -1.90
CA LYS A 44 4.20 -4.27 -0.63
C LYS A 44 2.76 -3.83 -0.60
N ILE A 45 2.08 -3.88 0.54
CA ILE A 45 0.67 -3.46 0.62
C ILE A 45 0.49 -1.94 0.37
N TYR A 46 1.48 -1.12 0.74
CA TYR A 46 1.39 0.35 0.76
C TYR A 46 0.98 1.06 -0.55
N PRO A 47 1.43 0.67 -1.76
CA PRO A 47 1.04 1.32 -3.01
C PRO A 47 -0.47 1.34 -3.29
N ILE A 48 -1.28 0.58 -2.53
CA ILE A 48 -2.74 0.59 -2.63
C ILE A 48 -3.34 1.98 -2.40
N ILE A 49 -2.66 2.85 -1.63
CA ILE A 49 -3.09 4.23 -1.38
C ILE A 49 -3.21 5.06 -2.68
N TYR A 50 -2.45 4.70 -3.72
CA TYR A 50 -2.50 5.38 -5.01
C TYR A 50 -3.75 5.04 -5.82
N SER A 51 -4.47 3.96 -5.49
CA SER A 51 -5.68 3.53 -6.21
C SER A 51 -6.72 4.64 -6.30
N LEU A 52 -7.00 5.31 -5.17
CA LEU A 52 -7.98 6.39 -5.10
C LEU A 52 -7.54 7.62 -5.90
N ALA A 53 -6.28 8.01 -5.77
CA ALA A 53 -5.72 9.13 -6.51
C ALA A 53 -5.76 8.86 -8.03
N LEU A 54 -5.39 7.66 -8.46
CA LEU A 54 -5.43 7.25 -9.86
C LEU A 54 -6.86 7.20 -10.41
N TYR A 55 -7.83 6.75 -9.61
CA TYR A 55 -9.25 6.71 -10.00
C TYR A 55 -9.78 8.09 -10.41
N PHE A 56 -9.48 9.12 -9.62
CA PHE A 56 -9.87 10.50 -9.93
C PHE A 56 -9.02 11.13 -11.04
N TYR A 57 -7.73 10.81 -11.07
CA TYR A 57 -6.79 11.35 -12.04
C TYR A 57 -7.13 10.98 -13.49
N ILE A 58 -7.56 9.75 -13.77
CA ILE A 58 -7.78 9.25 -15.13
C ILE A 58 -8.77 10.09 -15.94
N ASP A 59 -9.91 10.44 -15.35
CA ASP A 59 -10.94 11.21 -16.06
C ASP A 59 -10.92 12.71 -15.73
N HIS A 60 -9.96 13.16 -14.92
CA HIS A 60 -9.88 14.54 -14.43
C HIS A 60 -11.23 15.04 -13.87
N ASN A 61 -11.98 14.14 -13.25
CA ASN A 61 -13.35 14.37 -12.81
C ASN A 61 -13.48 13.93 -11.34
N SER A 62 -14.03 14.80 -10.51
CA SER A 62 -14.31 14.53 -9.10
C SER A 62 -15.51 13.63 -8.89
N SER A 63 -16.33 13.39 -9.91
CA SER A 63 -17.47 12.48 -9.80
C SER A 63 -17.00 11.06 -9.46
N LEU A 64 -17.83 10.29 -8.76
CA LEU A 64 -17.55 8.89 -8.43
C LEU A 64 -18.02 7.90 -9.51
N TYR A 65 -18.67 8.39 -10.57
CA TYR A 65 -19.25 7.53 -11.61
C TYR A 65 -18.19 6.65 -12.28
N LEU A 66 -18.56 5.40 -12.57
CA LEU A 66 -17.74 4.46 -13.30
C LEU A 66 -17.78 4.80 -14.79
N THR A 67 -16.72 5.42 -15.29
CA THR A 67 -16.46 5.51 -16.73
C THR A 67 -15.87 4.18 -17.21
N PHE A 68 -15.89 3.96 -18.53
CA PHE A 68 -15.24 2.80 -19.14
C PHE A 68 -13.74 2.70 -18.77
N ARG A 69 -13.05 3.84 -18.67
CA ARG A 69 -11.62 3.91 -18.32
C ARG A 69 -11.35 3.53 -16.87
N ARG A 70 -12.19 4.02 -15.95
CA ARG A 70 -12.14 3.65 -14.53
C ARG A 70 -12.46 2.18 -14.33
N PHE A 71 -13.46 1.67 -15.05
CA PHE A 71 -13.80 0.26 -15.06
C PHE A 71 -12.61 -0.59 -15.50
N GLN A 72 -11.92 -0.22 -16.57
CA GLN A 72 -10.72 -0.92 -17.02
C GLN A 72 -9.60 -0.91 -15.96
N LEU A 73 -9.34 0.22 -15.29
CA LEU A 73 -8.36 0.26 -14.20
C LEU A 73 -8.75 -0.68 -13.05
N VAL A 74 -10.01 -0.60 -12.59
CA VAL A 74 -10.48 -1.39 -11.45
C VAL A 74 -10.47 -2.88 -11.78
N MET A 75 -10.99 -3.26 -12.95
CA MET A 75 -11.03 -4.67 -13.35
C MET A 75 -9.64 -5.25 -13.58
N SER A 76 -8.74 -4.52 -14.24
CA SER A 76 -7.36 -4.99 -14.43
C SER A 76 -6.62 -5.15 -13.09
N PHE A 77 -6.82 -4.21 -12.15
CA PHE A 77 -6.26 -4.32 -10.80
C PHE A 77 -6.80 -5.54 -10.05
N ILE A 78 -8.12 -5.73 -9.99
CA ILE A 78 -8.76 -6.84 -9.27
C ILE A 78 -8.35 -8.19 -9.87
N LEU A 79 -8.44 -8.33 -11.20
CA LEU A 79 -8.09 -9.58 -11.88
C LEU A 79 -6.63 -9.96 -11.63
N THR A 80 -5.71 -9.01 -11.80
CA THR A 80 -4.28 -9.27 -11.59
C THR A 80 -3.99 -9.65 -10.14
N THR A 81 -4.63 -8.97 -9.18
CA THR A 81 -4.48 -9.25 -7.76
C THR A 81 -4.98 -10.65 -7.40
N ILE A 82 -6.14 -11.05 -7.91
CA ILE A 82 -6.70 -12.39 -7.69
C ILE A 82 -5.80 -13.44 -8.32
N ILE A 83 -5.39 -13.25 -9.58
CA ILE A 83 -4.52 -14.21 -10.29
C ILE A 83 -3.21 -14.42 -9.52
N LEU A 84 -2.53 -13.35 -9.11
CA LEU A 84 -1.29 -13.45 -8.34
C LEU A 84 -1.52 -14.18 -7.01
N ASN A 85 -2.55 -13.82 -6.25
CA ASN A 85 -2.85 -14.48 -4.98
C ASN A 85 -3.15 -15.97 -5.15
N VAL A 86 -3.94 -16.35 -6.16
CA VAL A 86 -4.28 -17.74 -6.45
C VAL A 86 -3.03 -18.53 -6.86
N ILE A 87 -2.17 -17.97 -7.71
CA ILE A 87 -0.91 -18.60 -8.13
C ILE A 87 -0.02 -18.86 -6.91
N PHE A 88 0.23 -17.86 -6.08
CA PHE A 88 1.09 -18.02 -4.91
C PHE A 88 0.48 -18.94 -3.84
N TYR A 89 -0.83 -18.87 -3.64
CA TYR A 89 -1.52 -19.79 -2.74
C TYR A 89 -1.45 -21.24 -3.24
N TYR A 90 -1.54 -21.46 -4.55
CA TYR A 90 -1.40 -22.80 -5.13
C TYR A 90 -0.01 -23.41 -4.85
N TYR A 91 1.07 -22.62 -4.95
CA TYR A 91 2.43 -23.11 -4.72
C TYR A 91 2.83 -23.23 -3.24
N TYR A 92 2.39 -22.29 -2.40
CA TYR A 92 2.90 -22.14 -1.03
C TYR A 92 1.84 -22.38 0.07
N GLY A 93 0.57 -22.52 -0.31
CA GLY A 93 -0.54 -22.80 0.60
C GLY A 93 -0.73 -21.73 1.68
N TYR A 94 -1.04 -22.18 2.90
CA TYR A 94 -1.29 -21.30 4.04
C TYR A 94 -0.07 -20.49 4.46
N ASN A 95 1.15 -20.99 4.25
CA ASN A 95 2.37 -20.28 4.61
C ASN A 95 2.47 -18.95 3.86
N TYR A 96 2.04 -18.89 2.60
CA TYR A 96 1.98 -17.64 1.85
C TYR A 96 1.04 -16.61 2.48
N LEU A 97 -0.19 -17.02 2.83
CA LEU A 97 -1.16 -16.12 3.49
C LEU A 97 -0.65 -15.63 4.84
N HIS A 98 -0.01 -16.52 5.60
CA HIS A 98 0.52 -16.17 6.90
C HIS A 98 1.63 -15.14 6.78
N GLU A 99 2.67 -15.41 6.00
CA GLU A 99 3.84 -14.54 5.88
C GLU A 99 3.52 -13.23 5.15
N THR A 100 2.64 -13.25 4.15
CA THR A 100 2.35 -12.08 3.31
C THR A 100 1.36 -11.12 3.96
N TYR A 101 0.36 -11.62 4.70
CA TYR A 101 -0.73 -10.80 5.21
C TYR A 101 -0.88 -10.89 6.72
N LEU A 102 -1.07 -12.09 7.27
CA LEU A 102 -1.44 -12.25 8.69
C LEU A 102 -0.31 -11.83 9.64
N TYR A 103 0.93 -12.17 9.28
CA TYR A 103 2.12 -11.85 10.06
C TYR A 103 2.26 -10.33 10.24
N HIS A 104 2.01 -9.55 9.20
CA HIS A 104 2.08 -8.09 9.27
C HIS A 104 0.95 -7.44 10.09
N ILE A 105 -0.22 -8.09 10.20
CA ILE A 105 -1.32 -7.60 11.03
C ILE A 105 -1.05 -7.87 12.52
N ILE A 106 -0.46 -9.02 12.83
CA ILE A 106 -0.24 -9.45 14.22
C ILE A 106 1.04 -8.86 14.80
N ARG A 107 2.06 -8.62 13.96
CA ARG A 107 3.37 -8.12 14.40
C ARG A 107 3.27 -6.70 14.95
N ARG A 108 3.71 -6.53 16.20
CA ARG A 108 3.86 -5.23 16.86
C ARG A 108 5.34 -4.87 16.95
N ASP A 109 5.80 -3.99 16.06
CA ASP A 109 7.17 -3.46 16.12
C ASP A 109 7.20 -2.09 16.81
N ALA A 110 7.20 -2.09 18.14
CA ALA A 110 7.46 -0.87 18.91
C ALA A 110 8.88 -0.35 18.66
N ARG A 111 9.85 -1.24 18.34
CA ARG A 111 11.29 -0.95 18.19
C ARG A 111 11.68 0.00 17.04
N HIS A 112 10.75 0.33 16.15
CA HIS A 112 10.98 1.28 15.04
C HIS A 112 9.98 2.44 15.05
N ASN A 113 9.29 2.65 16.18
CA ASN A 113 8.38 3.76 16.33
C ASN A 113 9.16 5.05 16.61
N PHE A 114 9.05 6.05 15.74
CA PHE A 114 9.74 7.35 15.88
C PHE A 114 9.02 8.32 16.85
N SER A 115 7.93 7.88 17.49
CA SER A 115 7.25 8.71 18.50
C SER A 115 8.12 8.94 19.74
N PRO A 116 8.02 10.11 20.40
CA PRO A 116 8.68 10.36 21.70
C PRO A 116 8.32 9.32 22.78
N TYR A 117 7.20 8.63 22.62
CA TYR A 117 6.67 7.61 23.54
C TYR A 117 7.17 6.19 23.23
N PHE A 118 8.09 6.05 22.28
CA PHE A 118 8.75 4.79 21.91
C PHE A 118 9.19 3.95 23.11
N TYR A 119 9.97 4.55 24.01
CA TYR A 119 10.58 3.80 25.11
C TYR A 119 9.53 3.31 26.12
N LEU A 120 8.50 4.12 26.36
CA LEU A 120 7.39 3.76 27.24
C LEU A 120 6.56 2.60 26.65
N THR A 121 6.25 2.66 25.35
CA THR A 121 5.53 1.57 24.65
C THR A 121 6.37 0.29 24.55
N TYR A 122 7.69 0.41 24.50
CA TYR A 122 8.61 -0.72 24.55
C TYR A 122 8.61 -1.42 25.92
N LEU A 123 8.66 -0.65 27.02
CA LEU A 123 8.65 -1.19 28.38
C LEU A 123 7.26 -1.69 28.81
N SER A 124 6.19 -1.17 28.22
CA SER A 124 4.79 -1.52 28.56
C SER A 124 4.03 -2.09 27.36
N PRO A 125 4.39 -3.28 26.85
CA PRO A 125 3.83 -3.81 25.59
C PRO A 125 2.33 -4.21 25.65
N LYS A 126 1.76 -4.32 26.86
CA LYS A 126 0.35 -4.72 27.08
C LYS A 126 -0.61 -3.55 27.31
N SER A 127 -0.13 -2.31 27.42
CA SER A 127 -0.98 -1.16 27.71
C SER A 127 -1.59 -0.56 26.44
N TYR A 128 -2.82 -0.95 26.12
CA TYR A 128 -3.58 -0.40 24.99
C TYR A 128 -3.75 1.12 25.06
N LEU A 129 -3.93 1.66 26.27
CA LEU A 129 -4.09 3.10 26.51
C LEU A 129 -2.84 3.89 26.10
N LEU A 130 -1.65 3.36 26.37
CA LEU A 130 -0.40 4.02 26.00
C LEU A 130 -0.19 4.02 24.48
N SER A 131 -0.58 2.93 23.80
CA SER A 131 -0.60 2.88 22.32
C SER A 131 -1.59 3.88 21.70
N LEU A 132 -2.63 4.30 22.44
CA LEU A 132 -3.56 5.34 21.97
C LEU A 132 -2.96 6.74 22.13
N ILE A 133 -2.30 7.00 23.27
CA ILE A 133 -1.65 8.28 23.57
C ILE A 133 -0.58 8.63 22.53
N THR A 134 0.11 7.63 21.96
CA THR A 134 1.16 7.89 20.95
C THR A 134 0.62 8.55 19.67
N PHE A 135 -0.68 8.52 19.41
CA PHE A 135 -1.31 9.18 18.26
C PHE A 135 -1.70 10.64 18.51
N ILE A 136 -1.75 11.09 19.78
CA ILE A 136 -2.17 12.46 20.13
C ILE A 136 -1.33 13.54 19.43
N PRO A 137 0.02 13.47 19.40
CA PRO A 137 0.82 14.48 18.71
C PRO A 137 0.52 14.56 17.21
N GLN A 138 0.22 13.41 16.59
CA GLN A 138 -0.05 13.35 15.16
C GLN A 138 -1.42 13.93 14.82
N ILE A 139 -2.45 13.62 15.62
CA ILE A 139 -3.80 14.22 15.50
C ILE A 139 -3.73 15.75 15.68
N PHE A 140 -3.00 16.19 16.71
CA PHE A 140 -2.84 17.61 16.99
C PHE A 140 -2.14 18.35 15.83
N ASN A 141 -1.05 17.79 15.29
CA ASN A 141 -0.37 18.38 14.12
C ASN A 141 -1.26 18.42 12.88
N THR A 142 -2.08 17.38 12.62
CA THR A 142 -2.99 17.39 11.47
C THR A 142 -4.10 18.44 11.60
N LEU A 143 -4.58 18.71 12.82
CA LEU A 143 -5.61 19.73 13.07
C LEU A 143 -5.09 21.16 12.96
N ILE A 144 -3.80 21.39 13.27
CA ILE A 144 -3.19 22.72 13.12
C ILE A 144 -2.92 23.04 11.64
N LEU A 145 -2.59 22.02 10.84
CA LEU A 145 -2.24 22.17 9.43
C LEU A 145 -3.46 22.13 8.49
N SER A 146 -4.65 21.75 8.99
CA SER A 146 -5.92 21.72 8.26
C SER A 146 -6.71 23.01 8.42
#